data_AF-A0A2T2U5Y7-F1
#
_entry.id   AF-A0A2T2U5Y7-F1
#
_cell.length_a   1.000
_cell.length_b   1.000
_cell.length_c   1.000
_cell.angle_alpha   90.00
_cell.angle_beta   90.00
_cell.angle_gamma   90.00
#
_symmetry.space_group_name_H-M   'P 1'
#
loop_
_entity.id
_entity.type
_entity.pdbx_description
1 polymer ?
#
loop_
_entity_poly.entity_id
_entity_poly.type
_entity_poly.pdbx_seq_one_letter_code
_entity_poly.pdbx_strand_id
1 'polypeptide(L)'
;MFDERPRPGATVEKPVGRGLSAQVPPALYSRDGRTLRPDAAPPAEPMQARLDSLALPHSGTALFAANVVVAWNVFQHFYPYFDVVDVDWTDVLGRSLRRALVDRSEDEFRRTLQRLVAQLQDGHGRVSPSPVLSSEWPFLLERAEGEVIVADTAS
;
A
#
# COMPACT_ATOMS: atom_id res chain seq x y z
N MET A 1 -5.65 -23.77 -9.49
CA MET A 1 -4.53 -24.48 -8.84
C MET A 1 -3.37 -24.40 -9.81
N PHE A 2 -2.14 -24.07 -9.37
CA PHE A 2 -1.01 -23.97 -10.29
C PHE A 2 -0.58 -25.37 -10.76
N ASP A 3 -0.28 -25.50 -12.06
CA ASP A 3 0.11 -26.77 -12.69
C ASP A 3 1.48 -27.26 -12.21
N GLU A 4 2.36 -26.34 -11.83
CA GLU A 4 3.70 -26.64 -11.33
C GLU A 4 3.88 -26.11 -9.91
N ARG A 5 4.48 -26.93 -9.04
CA ARG A 5 4.75 -26.57 -7.64
C ARG A 5 6.24 -26.31 -7.43
N PRO A 6 6.62 -25.22 -6.77
CA PRO A 6 8.02 -24.97 -6.44
C PRO A 6 8.58 -26.10 -5.57
N ARG A 7 9.77 -26.60 -5.92
CA ARG A 7 10.44 -27.67 -5.18
C ARG A 7 10.94 -27.12 -3.84
N PRO A 8 10.81 -27.86 -2.72
CA PRO A 8 11.45 -27.48 -1.47
C PRO A 8 12.95 -27.25 -1.66
N GLY A 9 13.48 -26.17 -1.10
CA GLY A 9 14.88 -25.76 -1.25
C GLY A 9 15.23 -25.08 -2.58
N ALA A 10 14.27 -24.94 -3.52
CA ALA A 10 14.46 -24.06 -4.66
C ALA A 10 14.57 -22.61 -4.20
N THR A 11 15.28 -21.79 -4.98
CA THR A 11 15.42 -20.37 -4.69
C THR A 11 15.33 -19.56 -5.97
N VAL A 12 14.62 -18.45 -5.89
CA VAL A 12 14.54 -17.47 -6.97
C VAL A 12 15.47 -16.31 -6.61
N GLU A 13 16.43 -16.03 -7.47
CA GLU A 13 17.26 -14.85 -7.36
C GLU A 13 16.75 -13.76 -8.31
N LYS A 14 16.58 -12.55 -7.79
CA LYS A 14 16.15 -11.39 -8.57
C LYS A 14 17.04 -10.18 -8.24
N PRO A 15 17.58 -9.49 -9.26
CA PRO A 15 18.29 -8.25 -9.00
C PRO A 15 17.31 -7.20 -8.45
N VAL A 16 17.71 -6.51 -7.40
CA VAL A 16 16.98 -5.34 -6.85
C VAL A 16 17.68 -4.02 -7.21
N GLY A 17 18.79 -4.10 -7.94
CA GLY A 17 19.53 -2.96 -8.49
C GLY A 17 20.82 -2.65 -7.71
N ARG A 18 21.70 -1.82 -8.30
CA ARG A 18 22.99 -1.41 -7.70
C ARG A 18 23.88 -2.57 -7.23
N GLY A 19 23.86 -3.68 -7.98
CA GLY A 19 24.63 -4.89 -7.63
C GLY A 19 24.04 -5.73 -6.48
N LEU A 20 22.85 -5.38 -6.00
CA LEU A 20 22.12 -6.14 -4.99
C LEU A 20 21.13 -7.11 -5.65
N SER A 21 21.00 -8.30 -5.07
CA SER A 21 20.02 -9.32 -5.43
C SER A 21 19.21 -9.73 -4.20
N ALA A 22 17.92 -9.97 -4.40
CA ALA A 22 17.07 -10.67 -3.46
C ALA A 22 17.05 -12.16 -3.82
N GLN A 23 17.25 -13.02 -2.83
CA GLN A 23 17.13 -14.45 -2.97
C GLN A 23 15.93 -14.91 -2.13
N VAL A 24 14.90 -15.45 -2.79
CA VAL A 24 13.60 -15.79 -2.17
C VAL A 24 13.28 -17.27 -2.39
N PRO A 25 13.05 -18.06 -1.32
CA PRO A 25 12.54 -19.41 -1.45
C PRO A 25 11.03 -19.37 -1.75
N PRO A 26 10.58 -19.89 -2.92
CA PRO A 26 9.17 -19.90 -3.29
C PRO A 26 8.35 -20.99 -2.57
N ALA A 27 9.03 -21.89 -1.83
CA ALA A 27 8.41 -22.89 -0.97
C ALA A 27 9.16 -22.96 0.37
N LEU A 28 8.41 -22.91 1.47
CA LEU A 28 8.94 -23.04 2.82
C LEU A 28 8.33 -24.29 3.49
N TYR A 29 9.13 -24.97 4.31
CA TYR A 29 8.63 -26.06 5.13
C TYR A 29 7.74 -25.51 6.25
N SER A 30 6.65 -26.23 6.54
CA SER A 30 5.72 -25.88 7.61
C SER A 30 5.34 -27.10 8.45
N ARG A 31 5.07 -26.88 9.74
CA ARG A 31 4.47 -27.86 10.65
C ARG A 31 3.35 -27.19 11.42
N ASP A 32 2.20 -27.85 11.54
CA ASP A 32 1.02 -27.33 12.25
C ASP A 32 0.59 -25.93 11.79
N GLY A 33 0.63 -25.70 10.47
CA GLY A 33 0.25 -24.43 9.84
C GLY A 33 1.27 -23.28 10.02
N ARG A 34 2.44 -23.54 10.61
CA ARG A 34 3.49 -22.54 10.83
C ARG A 34 4.76 -22.88 10.06
N THR A 35 5.38 -21.87 9.45
CA THR A 35 6.70 -22.01 8.83
C THR A 35 7.73 -22.50 9.86
N LEU A 36 8.57 -23.46 9.47
CA LEU A 36 9.65 -23.95 10.32
C LEU A 36 10.70 -22.86 10.50
N ARG A 37 10.93 -22.46 11.76
CA ARG A 37 12.02 -21.57 12.14
C ARG A 37 13.29 -22.42 12.34
N PRO A 38 14.41 -22.09 11.67
CA PRO A 38 15.68 -22.76 11.96
C PRO A 38 16.07 -22.61 13.44
N ASP A 39 16.62 -23.65 14.05
CA ASP A 39 17.03 -23.61 15.46
C ASP A 39 18.08 -22.53 15.73
N ALA A 40 18.97 -22.29 14.76
CA ALA A 40 19.99 -21.24 14.80
C ALA A 40 19.46 -19.83 14.49
N ALA A 41 18.16 -19.66 14.17
CA ALA A 41 17.62 -18.34 13.89
C ALA A 41 17.70 -17.46 15.16
N PRO A 42 18.13 -16.19 15.04
CA PRO A 42 18.17 -15.28 16.18
C PRO A 42 16.75 -14.94 16.65
N PRO A 43 16.54 -14.72 17.95
CA PRO A 43 15.27 -14.26 18.50
C PRO A 43 14.78 -12.99 17.79
N ALA A 44 13.47 -12.78 17.73
CA ALA A 44 12.88 -11.63 17.03
C ALA A 44 12.97 -10.34 17.86
N GLU A 45 13.06 -10.48 19.17
CA GLU A 45 13.02 -9.43 20.18
C GLU A 45 14.07 -8.32 19.96
N PRO A 46 15.35 -8.63 19.61
CA PRO A 46 16.31 -7.58 19.29
C PRO A 46 15.95 -6.79 18.03
N MET A 47 15.37 -7.45 17.01
CA MET A 47 14.89 -6.76 15.81
C MET A 47 13.69 -5.88 16.16
N GLN A 48 12.73 -6.41 16.92
CA GLN A 48 11.54 -5.68 17.33
C GLN A 48 11.92 -4.43 18.15
N ALA A 49 12.79 -4.58 19.15
CA ALA A 49 13.28 -3.45 19.95
C ALA A 49 13.98 -2.40 19.08
N ARG A 50 14.72 -2.80 18.05
CA ARG A 50 15.31 -1.86 17.09
C ARG A 50 14.24 -1.14 16.29
N LEU A 51 13.24 -1.83 15.76
CA LEU A 51 12.14 -1.22 15.02
C LEU A 51 11.37 -0.22 15.88
N ASP A 52 11.06 -0.60 17.12
CA ASP A 52 10.34 0.26 18.08
C ASP A 52 11.15 1.51 18.47
N SER A 53 12.49 1.43 18.41
CA SER A 53 13.38 2.57 18.69
C SER A 53 13.56 3.54 17.51
N LEU A 54 13.08 3.20 16.31
CA LEU A 54 13.22 4.07 15.14
C LEU A 54 12.29 5.29 15.25
N ALA A 55 12.89 6.48 15.24
CA ALA A 55 12.16 7.71 15.01
C ALA A 55 11.79 7.81 13.52
N LEU A 56 10.63 7.27 13.15
CA LEU A 56 10.15 7.34 11.77
C LEU A 56 9.74 8.79 11.44
N PRO A 57 10.10 9.29 10.25
CA PRO A 57 9.68 10.60 9.81
C PRO A 57 8.17 10.63 9.61
N HIS A 58 7.52 11.71 10.07
CA HIS A 58 6.08 11.93 9.89
C HIS A 58 5.77 12.70 8.60
N SER A 59 6.80 13.15 7.88
CA SER A 59 6.71 13.83 6.59
C SER A 59 8.02 13.71 5.81
N GLY A 60 7.99 14.08 4.53
CA GLY A 60 9.18 14.17 3.68
C GLY A 60 9.37 12.98 2.74
N THR A 61 10.42 13.08 1.92
CA THR A 61 10.64 12.26 0.72
C THR A 61 10.62 10.76 0.97
N ALA A 62 11.24 10.29 2.06
CA ALA A 62 11.28 8.87 2.40
C ALA A 62 9.88 8.32 2.73
N LEU A 63 9.11 9.06 3.52
CA LEU A 63 7.73 8.70 3.86
C LEU A 63 6.83 8.73 2.63
N PHE A 64 6.98 9.75 1.79
CA PHE A 64 6.22 9.88 0.54
C PHE A 64 6.47 8.71 -0.41
N ALA A 65 7.75 8.34 -0.63
CA ALA A 65 8.10 7.18 -1.43
C ALA A 65 7.53 5.88 -0.85
N ALA A 66 7.64 5.68 0.47
CA ALA A 66 7.09 4.51 1.16
C ALA A 66 5.55 4.41 0.96
N ASN A 67 4.84 5.52 1.12
CA ASN A 67 3.39 5.57 0.93
C ASN A 67 2.95 5.32 -0.52
N VAL A 68 3.74 5.73 -1.53
CA VAL A 68 3.51 5.31 -2.92
C VAL A 68 3.63 3.80 -3.06
N VAL A 69 4.67 3.19 -2.50
CA VAL A 69 4.87 1.73 -2.56
C VAL A 69 3.71 1.00 -1.90
N VAL A 70 3.26 1.45 -0.72
CA VAL A 70 2.11 0.86 -0.02
C VAL A 70 0.85 0.96 -0.87
N ALA A 71 0.48 2.17 -1.31
CA ALA A 71 -0.73 2.38 -2.12
C ALA A 71 -0.70 1.56 -3.42
N TRP A 72 0.43 1.55 -4.12
CA TRP A 72 0.61 0.78 -5.35
C TRP A 72 0.43 -0.72 -5.13
N ASN A 73 1.03 -1.27 -4.06
CA ASN A 73 0.93 -2.70 -3.74
C ASN A 73 -0.48 -3.12 -3.34
N VAL A 74 -1.22 -2.26 -2.63
CA VAL A 74 -2.63 -2.52 -2.31
C VAL A 74 -3.42 -2.77 -3.60
N PHE A 75 -3.29 -1.89 -4.59
CA PHE A 75 -4.00 -2.11 -5.84
C PHE A 75 -3.43 -3.32 -6.59
N GLN A 76 -2.10 -3.43 -6.77
CA GLN A 76 -1.45 -4.56 -7.46
C GLN A 76 -1.96 -5.94 -7.01
N HIS A 77 -2.27 -6.10 -5.73
CA HIS A 77 -2.66 -7.40 -5.16
C HIS A 77 -4.16 -7.55 -4.90
N PHE A 78 -4.91 -6.46 -4.74
CA PHE A 78 -6.31 -6.52 -4.32
C PHE A 78 -7.30 -5.83 -5.27
N TYR A 79 -6.82 -5.08 -6.26
CA TYR A 79 -7.71 -4.44 -7.25
C TYR A 79 -8.20 -5.46 -8.28
N PRO A 80 -9.52 -5.66 -8.42
CA PRO A 80 -10.06 -6.78 -9.20
C PRO A 80 -10.14 -6.51 -10.71
N TYR A 81 -9.96 -5.26 -11.17
CA TYR A 81 -10.33 -4.83 -12.51
C TYR A 81 -9.14 -4.49 -13.42
N PHE A 82 -7.93 -4.98 -13.12
CA PHE A 82 -6.78 -4.77 -14.01
C PHE A 82 -6.92 -5.44 -15.38
N ASP A 83 -7.85 -6.38 -15.53
CA ASP A 83 -8.18 -7.02 -16.80
C ASP A 83 -9.02 -6.14 -17.73
N VAL A 84 -9.71 -5.12 -17.18
CA VAL A 84 -10.57 -4.20 -17.95
C VAL A 84 -10.05 -2.77 -18.01
N VAL A 85 -8.94 -2.47 -17.33
CA VAL A 85 -8.27 -1.17 -17.37
C VAL A 85 -7.00 -1.28 -18.22
N ASP A 86 -6.92 -0.48 -19.29
CA ASP A 86 -5.72 -0.40 -20.12
C ASP A 86 -4.67 0.50 -19.45
N VAL A 87 -3.88 -0.10 -18.56
CA VAL A 87 -2.82 0.59 -17.83
C VAL A 87 -1.59 -0.30 -17.62
N ASP A 88 -0.42 0.23 -17.96
CA ASP A 88 0.84 -0.34 -17.46
C ASP A 88 1.01 0.03 -16.00
N TRP A 89 0.46 -0.82 -15.12
CA TRP A 89 0.51 -0.60 -13.68
C TRP A 89 1.95 -0.58 -13.14
N THR A 90 2.89 -1.30 -13.77
CA THR A 90 4.29 -1.29 -13.34
C THR A 90 4.94 0.08 -13.61
N ASP A 91 4.68 0.70 -14.76
CA ASP A 91 5.19 2.05 -15.03
C ASP A 91 4.51 3.11 -14.14
N VAL A 92 3.26 2.90 -13.71
CA VAL A 92 2.59 3.79 -12.72
C VAL A 92 3.42 3.92 -11.44
N LEU A 93 4.00 2.82 -10.94
CA LEU A 93 4.89 2.86 -9.77
C LEU A 93 6.08 3.78 -10.00
N GLY A 94 6.78 3.60 -11.12
CA GLY A 94 7.95 4.40 -11.48
C GLY A 94 7.63 5.89 -11.62
N ARG A 95 6.54 6.24 -12.30
CA ARG A 95 6.09 7.64 -12.46
C ARG A 95 5.71 8.27 -11.11
N SER A 96 5.02 7.51 -10.26
CA SER A 96 4.54 7.99 -8.95
C SER A 96 5.69 8.19 -7.97
N LEU A 97 6.66 7.28 -7.94
CA LEU A 97 7.87 7.43 -7.14
C LEU A 97 8.68 8.67 -7.55
N ARG A 98 8.92 8.87 -8.86
CA ARG A 98 9.65 10.06 -9.34
C ARG A 98 8.97 11.38 -8.91
N ARG A 99 7.63 11.43 -8.88
CA ARG A 99 6.88 12.59 -8.39
C ARG A 99 7.03 12.75 -6.87
N ALA A 100 6.79 11.69 -6.11
CA ALA A 100 6.94 11.69 -4.65
C ALA A 100 8.35 12.12 -4.20
N LEU A 101 9.39 11.81 -4.99
CA LEU A 101 10.77 12.19 -4.71
C LEU A 101 11.02 13.71 -4.78
N VAL A 102 10.20 14.46 -5.51
CA VAL A 102 10.34 15.91 -5.69
C VAL A 102 9.26 16.74 -4.99
N ASP A 103 8.24 16.08 -4.42
CA ASP A 103 7.18 16.73 -3.65
C ASP A 103 7.76 17.37 -2.37
N ARG A 104 7.42 18.64 -2.14
CA ARG A 104 7.93 19.46 -1.04
C ARG A 104 6.92 19.70 0.07
N SER A 105 5.68 19.24 -0.12
CA SER A 105 4.59 19.40 0.83
C SER A 105 3.65 18.20 0.79
N GLU A 106 2.88 18.03 1.86
CA GLU A 106 1.82 17.02 1.95
C GLU A 106 0.74 17.23 0.88
N ASP A 107 0.46 18.47 0.47
CA ASP A 107 -0.50 18.76 -0.59
C ASP A 107 0.00 18.39 -1.98
N GLU A 108 1.29 18.59 -2.26
CA GLU A 108 1.92 18.06 -3.47
C GLU A 108 1.87 16.53 -3.47
N PHE A 109 2.24 15.92 -2.35
CA PHE A 109 2.21 14.47 -2.19
C PHE A 109 0.80 13.86 -2.32
N ARG A 110 -0.22 14.51 -1.73
CA ARG A 110 -1.62 14.14 -1.88
C ARG A 110 -2.02 14.12 -3.36
N ARG A 111 -1.59 15.12 -4.13
CA ARG A 111 -1.84 15.17 -5.58
C ARG A 111 -1.06 14.08 -6.33
N THR A 112 0.08 13.63 -5.83
CA THR A 112 0.80 12.46 -6.36
C THR A 112 -0.01 11.18 -6.15
N LEU A 113 -0.53 10.94 -4.94
CA LEU A 113 -1.39 9.79 -4.65
C LEU A 113 -2.70 9.83 -5.45
N GLN A 114 -3.35 11.00 -5.56
CA GLN A 114 -4.57 11.15 -6.38
C GLN A 114 -4.31 10.77 -7.84
N ARG A 115 -3.16 11.14 -8.38
CA ARG A 115 -2.78 10.76 -9.75
C ARG A 115 -2.51 9.28 -9.89
N LEU A 116 -1.89 8.64 -8.90
CA LEU A 116 -1.71 7.18 -8.86
C LEU A 116 -3.08 6.49 -8.90
N VAL A 117 -4.00 6.87 -8.02
CA VAL A 117 -5.35 6.27 -7.94
C VAL A 117 -6.15 6.52 -9.22
N ALA A 118 -6.04 7.70 -9.83
CA ALA A 118 -6.71 8.02 -11.09
C ALA A 118 -6.29 7.11 -12.26
N GLN A 119 -5.12 6.45 -12.20
CA GLN A 119 -4.71 5.50 -13.23
C GLN A 119 -5.55 4.21 -13.23
N LEU A 120 -6.29 3.94 -12.16
CA LEU A 120 -7.24 2.82 -12.08
C LEU A 120 -8.51 3.09 -12.91
N GLN A 121 -8.73 4.34 -13.36
CA GLN A 121 -9.93 4.73 -14.11
C GLN A 121 -11.24 4.38 -13.39
N ASP A 122 -11.20 4.39 -12.06
CA ASP A 122 -12.28 3.93 -11.18
C ASP A 122 -12.75 5.06 -10.26
N GLY A 123 -14.04 5.42 -10.38
CA GLY A 123 -14.66 6.49 -9.60
C GLY A 123 -14.77 6.21 -8.10
N HIS A 124 -14.54 4.97 -7.65
CA HIS A 124 -14.56 4.60 -6.23
C HIS A 124 -13.24 4.88 -5.52
N GLY A 125 -12.14 5.06 -6.27
CA GLY A 125 -10.83 5.38 -5.72
C GLY A 125 -10.77 6.80 -5.15
N ARG A 126 -10.39 6.95 -3.88
CA ARG A 126 -10.28 8.26 -3.21
C ARG A 126 -8.98 8.36 -2.41
N VAL A 127 -8.47 9.58 -2.30
CA VAL A 127 -7.31 9.93 -1.45
C VAL A 127 -7.72 11.11 -0.56
N SER A 128 -7.69 10.90 0.76
CA SER A 128 -7.99 11.91 1.76
C SER A 128 -6.83 12.07 2.76
N PRO A 129 -6.56 13.29 3.25
CA PRO A 129 -5.43 13.59 4.16
C PRO A 129 -5.59 13.03 5.60
N SER A 130 -6.73 12.43 5.90
CA SER A 130 -7.02 11.64 7.09
C SER A 130 -8.09 10.63 6.68
N PRO A 131 -8.28 9.48 7.37
CA PRO A 131 -9.63 8.98 7.48
C PRO A 131 -10.43 10.16 8.00
N VAL A 132 -11.27 10.74 7.14
CA VAL A 132 -12.50 11.33 7.67
C VAL A 132 -13.08 10.12 8.35
N LEU A 133 -13.02 10.07 9.69
CA LEU A 133 -14.06 9.36 10.40
C LEU A 133 -15.30 9.99 9.80
N SER A 134 -15.90 9.32 8.81
CA SER A 134 -17.26 9.60 8.46
C SER A 134 -17.90 9.49 9.82
N SER A 135 -18.24 10.63 10.38
CA SER A 135 -19.21 10.65 11.42
C SER A 135 -20.40 10.06 10.69
N GLU A 136 -20.60 8.73 10.85
CA GLU A 136 -21.77 8.00 10.41
C GLU A 136 -22.90 8.53 11.27
N TRP A 137 -23.19 9.81 11.08
CA TRP A 137 -24.39 10.42 11.55
C TRP A 137 -25.41 9.83 10.59
N PRO A 138 -26.41 9.10 11.11
CA PRO A 138 -27.38 8.38 10.29
C PRO A 138 -28.33 9.36 9.56
N PHE A 139 -27.89 10.58 9.34
CA PHE A 139 -28.63 11.65 8.72
C PHE A 139 -27.70 12.62 7.98
N LEU A 140 -28.14 13.04 6.80
CA LEU A 140 -27.53 14.11 6.02
C LEU A 140 -28.10 15.45 6.48
N LEU A 141 -27.25 16.46 6.70
CA LEU A 141 -27.67 17.82 7.01
C LEU A 141 -27.49 18.74 5.79
N GLU A 142 -28.51 19.53 5.47
CA GLU A 142 -28.48 20.57 4.43
C GLU A 142 -28.86 21.93 5.03
N ARG A 143 -28.49 23.03 4.36
CA ARG A 143 -28.85 24.40 4.78
C ARG A 143 -29.82 25.01 3.76
N ALA A 144 -31.05 25.28 4.18
CA ALA A 144 -32.08 25.93 3.38
C ALA A 144 -32.64 27.13 4.15
N GLU A 145 -32.81 28.27 3.48
CA GLU A 145 -33.40 29.50 4.05
C GLU A 145 -32.78 29.98 5.38
N GLY A 146 -31.50 29.70 5.60
CA GLY A 146 -30.78 30.13 6.80
C GLY A 146 -30.85 29.14 7.97
N GLU A 147 -31.61 28.07 7.86
CA GLU A 147 -31.73 27.02 8.87
C GLU A 147 -31.04 25.71 8.44
N VAL A 148 -30.71 24.86 9.42
CA VAL A 148 -30.10 23.54 9.19
C VAL A 148 -31.21 22.49 9.26
N ILE A 149 -31.39 21.72 8.18
CA ILE A 149 -32.41 20.68 8.05
C ILE A 149 -31.78 19.29 7.91
N VAL A 150 -32.49 18.26 8.35
CA VAL A 150 -32.16 16.86 8.05
C VAL A 150 -32.73 16.52 6.68
N ALA A 151 -31.86 16.29 5.70
CA ALA A 151 -32.20 16.07 4.30
C ALA A 151 -32.42 14.58 3.97
N ASP A 152 -31.77 13.68 4.69
CA ASP A 152 -31.89 12.23 4.48
C ASP A 152 -31.56 11.49 5.79
N THR A 153 -32.07 10.26 5.93
CA THR A 153 -31.75 9.36 7.05
C THR A 153 -31.39 7.99 6.52
N ALA A 154 -30.27 7.42 6.98
CA ALA A 154 -29.90 6.05 6.64
C ALA A 154 -30.96 5.08 7.20
N SER A 155 -31.65 4.36 6.31
CA SER A 155 -32.64 3.32 6.66
C SER A 155 -31.98 1.99 6.99
#